data_AF-A0A9D7NL13-F1
#
_entry.id   AF-A0A9D7NL13-F1
#
_cell.length_a   1.000
_cell.length_b   1.000
_cell.length_c   1.000
_cell.angle_alpha   90.00
_cell.angle_beta   90.00
_cell.angle_gamma   90.00
#
_symmetry.space_group_name_H-M   'P 1'
#
loop_
_entity.id
_entity.type
_entity.pdbx_description
1 polymer ?
#
loop_
_entity_poly.entity_id
_entity_poly.type
_entity_poly.pdbx_seq_one_letter_code
_entity_poly.pdbx_strand_id
1 'polypeptide(L)'
;MILLLALGKTERYQIYLPDGYTPNSNQRYPVIYFLHGALSDHEGYGFIKDVLDNLIASKRIKPMIVVKPNGTKGNYGGEVCLPIPLVG
;
A
#
# COMPACT_ATOMS: atom_id res chain seq x y z
N MET A 1 -5.07 11.70 -2.22
CA MET A 1 -5.10 11.78 -3.70
C MET A 1 -3.82 12.47 -4.13
N ILE A 2 -2.86 11.74 -4.73
CA ILE A 2 -1.58 12.31 -5.17
C ILE A 2 -1.60 12.35 -6.69
N LEU A 3 -1.32 13.52 -7.27
CA LEU A 3 -1.19 13.70 -8.72
C LEU A 3 0.13 13.07 -9.16
N LEU A 4 0.08 12.02 -9.98
CA LEU A 4 1.28 11.43 -10.55
C LEU A 4 1.59 12.14 -11.87
N LEU A 5 2.43 13.17 -11.79
CA LEU A 5 2.77 14.05 -12.92
C LEU A 5 3.31 13.27 -14.13
N ALA A 6 4.03 12.16 -13.90
CA ALA A 6 4.58 11.32 -14.96
C ALA A 6 3.51 10.61 -15.82
N LEU A 7 2.31 10.36 -15.27
CA LEU A 7 1.20 9.70 -15.99
C LEU A 7 0.10 10.69 -16.40
N GLY A 8 0.17 11.95 -15.98
CA GLY A 8 -0.87 12.96 -16.22
C GLY A 8 -2.24 12.56 -15.65
N LYS A 9 -2.27 11.66 -14.67
CA LYS A 9 -3.49 11.07 -14.10
C LYS A 9 -3.46 11.08 -12.58
N THR A 10 -4.65 11.11 -12.01
CA THR A 10 -4.87 10.91 -10.59
C THR A 10 -4.99 9.43 -10.30
N GLU A 11 -4.17 8.93 -9.39
CA GLU A 11 -4.22 7.54 -8.94
C GLU A 11 -4.56 7.45 -7.46
N ARG A 12 -5.09 6.29 -7.07
CA ARG A 12 -5.34 5.94 -5.67
C ARG A 12 -4.14 5.18 -5.11
N TYR A 13 -3.84 5.45 -3.85
CA TYR A 13 -2.75 4.83 -3.10
C TYR A 13 -3.24 4.53 -1.70
N GLN A 14 -2.81 3.40 -1.14
CA GLN A 14 -2.87 3.17 0.30
C GLN A 14 -1.48 3.41 0.89
N ILE A 15 -1.41 4.07 2.05
CA ILE A 15 -0.16 4.36 2.74
C ILE A 15 -0.26 3.80 4.15
N TYR A 16 0.65 2.91 4.52
CA TYR A 16 0.88 2.48 5.87
C TYR A 16 1.90 3.41 6.54
N LEU A 17 1.55 3.89 7.72
CA LEU A 17 2.42 4.67 8.60
C LEU A 17 2.65 3.84 9.86
N PRO A 18 3.92 3.68 10.30
CA PRO A 18 4.21 2.89 11.48
C PRO A 18 3.73 3.61 12.75
N ASP A 19 3.47 2.84 13.80
CA ASP A 19 3.14 3.40 15.11
C ASP A 19 4.20 4.40 15.58
N GLY A 20 3.73 5.53 16.13
CA GLY A 20 4.58 6.64 16.53
C GLY A 20 5.04 7.54 15.39
N TYR A 21 4.48 7.39 14.18
CA TYR A 21 4.68 8.38 13.11
C TYR A 21 4.09 9.74 13.51
N THR A 22 4.95 10.77 13.52
CA THR A 22 4.56 12.14 13.83
C THR A 22 4.80 13.05 12.63
N PRO A 23 3.76 13.70 12.09
CA PRO A 23 3.91 14.73 11.06
C PRO A 23 4.87 15.84 11.54
N ASN A 24 5.76 16.30 10.66
CA ASN A 24 6.73 17.37 10.93
C ASN A 24 7.83 17.05 11.95
N SER A 25 8.04 15.77 12.30
CA SER A 25 9.25 15.37 13.02
C SER A 25 10.49 15.35 12.09
N ASN A 26 11.68 15.49 12.65
CA ASN A 26 12.94 15.28 11.92
C ASN A 26 13.28 13.80 11.70
N GLN A 27 12.44 12.88 12.19
CA GLN A 27 12.63 11.45 12.00
C GLN A 27 12.46 11.09 10.51
N ARG A 28 13.35 10.25 10.00
CA ARG A 28 13.28 9.71 8.64
C ARG A 28 12.96 8.22 8.71
N TYR A 29 12.02 7.79 7.88
CA TYR A 29 11.62 6.40 7.75
C TYR A 29 12.03 5.88 6.37
N PRO A 30 12.56 4.66 6.26
CA PRO A 30 12.68 4.01 4.96
C PRO A 30 11.30 3.81 4.35
N VAL A 31 11.24 3.86 3.01
CA VAL A 31 9.99 3.75 2.25
C VAL A 31 10.05 2.52 1.36
N ILE A 32 9.01 1.68 1.43
CA ILE A 32 8.82 0.54 0.53
C ILE A 32 7.63 0.81 -0.38
N TYR A 33 7.81 0.59 -1.67
CA TYR A 33 6.72 0.54 -2.64
C TYR A 33 6.28 -0.91 -2.80
N PHE A 34 5.10 -1.24 -2.30
CA PHE A 34 4.55 -2.59 -2.31
C PHE A 34 3.51 -2.72 -3.42
N LEU A 35 3.89 -3.41 -4.51
CA LEU A 35 3.03 -3.63 -5.67
C LEU A 35 2.19 -4.89 -5.49
N HIS A 36 0.95 -4.83 -5.96
CA HIS A 36 0.09 -6.00 -6.04
C HIS A 36 0.40 -6.84 -7.28
N GLY A 37 -0.05 -8.10 -7.30
CA GLY A 37 -0.01 -8.95 -8.49
C GLY A 37 -1.04 -8.55 -9.54
N ALA A 38 -1.02 -9.22 -10.69
CA ALA A 38 -2.07 -9.08 -11.71
C ALA A 38 -3.45 -9.46 -11.13
N LEU A 39 -4.52 -8.83 -11.64
CA LEU A 39 -5.90 -9.02 -11.18
C LEU A 39 -6.20 -8.57 -9.74
N SER A 40 -5.31 -7.77 -9.15
CA SER A 40 -5.51 -7.12 -7.86
C SER A 40 -5.27 -5.61 -7.98
N ASP A 41 -5.47 -4.88 -6.91
CA ASP A 41 -5.35 -3.42 -6.84
C ASP A 41 -4.66 -2.99 -5.53
N HIS A 42 -4.77 -1.71 -5.17
CA HIS A 42 -4.16 -1.19 -3.96
C HIS A 42 -4.74 -1.78 -2.66
N GLU A 43 -5.94 -2.37 -2.66
CA GLU A 43 -6.57 -3.01 -1.49
C GLU A 43 -6.09 -4.43 -1.29
N GLY A 44 -5.53 -5.05 -2.33
CA GLY A 44 -4.88 -6.36 -2.26
C GLY A 44 -3.92 -6.46 -1.08
N TYR A 45 -3.87 -7.64 -0.46
CA TYR A 45 -3.00 -7.93 0.69
C TYR A 45 -3.28 -7.05 1.93
N GLY A 46 -4.55 -6.85 2.29
CA GLY A 46 -4.95 -6.08 3.48
C GLY A 46 -4.26 -6.52 4.79
N PHE A 47 -3.93 -7.80 4.91
CA PHE A 47 -3.22 -8.39 6.06
C PHE A 47 -1.79 -7.84 6.28
N ILE A 48 -1.20 -7.16 5.28
CA ILE A 48 0.17 -6.63 5.40
C ILE A 48 0.31 -5.66 6.55
N LYS A 49 -0.74 -4.87 6.86
CA LYS A 49 -0.72 -3.97 8.01
C LYS A 49 -0.38 -4.72 9.30
N ASP A 50 -1.11 -5.78 9.59
CA ASP A 50 -0.96 -6.53 10.84
C ASP A 50 0.39 -7.26 10.90
N VAL A 51 0.90 -7.73 9.75
CA VAL A 51 2.24 -8.33 9.66
C VAL A 51 3.31 -7.29 9.96
N LEU A 52 3.22 -6.08 9.39
CA LEU A 52 4.19 -5.02 9.62
C LEU A 52 4.18 -4.57 11.08
N ASP A 53 2.99 -4.36 11.66
CA ASP A 53 2.85 -3.98 13.07
C ASP A 53 3.50 -5.01 13.99
N ASN A 54 3.21 -6.30 13.78
CA ASN A 54 3.79 -7.38 14.56
C ASN A 54 5.31 -7.47 14.41
N LEU A 55 5.85 -7.30 13.20
CA LEU A 55 7.29 -7.33 12.95
C LEU A 55 8.02 -6.12 13.55
N ILE A 56 7.38 -4.95 13.55
CA ILE A 56 7.92 -3.73 14.19
C ILE A 56 7.88 -3.88 15.71
N ALA A 57 6.75 -4.31 16.28
CA ALA A 57 6.59 -4.53 17.72
C ALA A 57 7.57 -5.57 18.27
N SER A 58 7.81 -6.65 17.51
CA SER A 58 8.83 -7.67 17.84
C SER A 58 10.27 -7.26 17.50
N LYS A 59 10.49 -6.03 17.03
CA LYS A 59 11.80 -5.47 16.65
C LYS A 59 12.56 -6.27 15.59
N ARG A 60 11.84 -7.04 14.76
CA ARG A 60 12.42 -7.82 13.66
C ARG A 60 12.68 -6.97 12.42
N ILE A 61 11.93 -5.87 12.26
CA ILE A 61 12.16 -4.85 11.24
C ILE A 61 12.14 -3.45 11.87
N LYS A 62 12.75 -2.47 11.19
CA LYS A 62 12.69 -1.06 11.60
C LYS A 62 11.33 -0.46 11.23
N PRO A 63 10.79 0.51 11.99
CA PRO A 63 9.64 1.30 11.56
C PRO A 63 9.85 1.87 10.16
N MET A 64 8.85 1.75 9.29
CA MET A 64 8.94 2.11 7.86
C MET A 64 7.60 2.53 7.30
N ILE A 65 7.62 3.33 6.25
CA ILE A 65 6.43 3.72 5.49
C ILE A 65 6.27 2.73 4.34
N VAL A 66 5.05 2.24 4.12
CA VAL A 66 4.75 1.39 2.96
C VAL A 66 3.71 2.05 2.08
N VAL A 67 4.04 2.25 0.82
CA VAL A 67 3.16 2.83 -0.20
C VAL A 67 2.67 1.71 -1.11
N LYS A 68 1.36 1.54 -1.19
CA LYS A 68 0.68 0.58 -2.07
C LYS A 68 -0.01 1.36 -3.19
N PRO A 69 0.68 1.62 -4.32
CA PRO A 69 0.06 2.27 -5.47
C PRO A 69 -0.88 1.30 -6.18
N ASN A 70 -1.94 1.83 -6.79
CA ASN A 70 -2.67 1.08 -7.80
C ASN A 70 -1.85 1.10 -9.11
N GLY A 71 -1.27 -0.04 -9.47
CA GLY A 71 -0.33 -0.18 -10.60
C GLY A 71 -0.98 -0.58 -11.93
N THR A 72 -2.29 -0.85 -11.95
CA THR A 72 -2.95 -1.42 -13.14
C THR A 72 -3.58 -0.35 -14.02
N LYS A 73 -2.87 0.08 -15.09
CA LYS A 73 -3.46 0.83 -16.22
C LYS A 73 -2.84 0.46 -17.56
N GLY A 74 -3.23 -0.69 -18.10
CA GLY A 74 -3.10 -1.00 -19.53
C GLY A 74 -4.50 -1.04 -20.16
N ASN A 75 -4.63 -0.65 -21.43
CA ASN A 75 -5.87 -0.76 -22.23
C ASN A 75 -6.32 -2.21 -22.50
N TYR A 76 -5.89 -3.16 -21.68
CA TYR A 76 -6.31 -4.55 -21.68
C TYR A 76 -7.18 -4.77 -20.44
N GLY A 77 -8.48 -4.62 -20.62
CA GLY A 77 -9.56 -5.20 -19.81
C GLY A 77 -9.37 -5.34 -18.31
N GLY A 78 -9.99 -4.41 -17.57
CA GLY A 78 -10.80 -4.76 -16.41
C GLY A 78 -10.06 -4.94 -15.09
N GLU A 79 -10.35 -4.04 -14.15
CA GLU A 79 -10.56 -4.47 -12.77
C GLU A 79 -11.42 -5.73 -12.79
N VAL A 80 -10.84 -6.86 -12.42
CA VAL A 80 -11.58 -8.04 -12.02
C VAL A 80 -11.34 -8.20 -10.53
N CYS A 81 -11.86 -7.23 -9.77
CA CYS A 81 -12.25 -7.49 -8.39
C CYS A 81 -13.44 -8.45 -8.49
N LEU A 82 -13.18 -9.75 -8.63
CA LEU A 82 -14.24 -10.72 -8.39
C LEU A 82 -14.65 -10.49 -6.93
N PRO A 83 -15.92 -10.17 -6.64
CA PRO A 83 -16.41 -10.28 -5.29
C PRO A 83 -16.27 -11.76 -4.93
N ILE A 84 -15.16 -12.13 -4.28
CA ILE A 84 -15.09 -13.43 -3.63
C ILE A 84 -16.09 -13.30 -2.48
N PRO A 85 -17.23 -14.02 -2.51
CA PRO A 85 -18.12 -14.01 -1.37
C PRO A 85 -17.30 -14.53 -0.19
N LEU A 86 -17.06 -13.67 0.79
CA LEU A 86 -16.58 -14.09 2.09
C LEU A 86 -17.74 -14.90 2.69
N VAL A 87 -17.70 -16.21 2.51
CA VAL A 87 -18.53 -17.15 3.27
C VAL A 87 -18.10 -16.98 4.73
N GLY A 88 -19.11 -16.76 5.58
CA GLY A 88 -18.98 -16.30 6.96
C GLY A 88 -18.39 -17.29 7.95
#